data_AF-A0A1S9PMB3-F1
#
_entry.id   AF-A0A1S9PMB3-F1
#
_cell.length_a   1.000
_cell.length_b   1.000
_cell.length_c   1.000
_cell.angle_alpha   90.00
_cell.angle_beta   90.00
_cell.angle_gamma   90.00
#
_symmetry.space_group_name_H-M   'P 1'
#
loop_
_entity.id
_entity.type
_entity.pdbx_description
1 polymer ?
#
loop_
_entity_poly.entity_id
_entity_poly.type
_entity_poly.pdbx_seq_one_letter_code
_entity_poly.pdbx_strand_id
1 'polypeptide(L)'
;MTKYIVFIIAFCCSTVATAQNQDPNSALVNRISTNITDINLSKDVIQKTFDEVFSNPDILNDATAKLLTAFKGKPGVMKFMRDLNFKFKTFQTDNQPASLGFEYKYENSWSKFQTVGSKIVNQSISLNFNGNVAFKKSYNPANFLESKFQYNGTFNWGAKSKQLSRNDALAVYALDRQILPLTGTNSQALADLLVQRANYIHFSNQYYIGASGNMSYESNQDFSKHQLAPGVLLNVGAKAWDKNGTLQYFNLLDYPFALIRYATGDRLYLSGASFPSALVGVDYVVPTQDSVRKALTGNLDPFSRFRFEISFKTKAVSVAKQVIYFSADYRLYKEINASEAIKNNGTDRFNYFVMSLESNNGFFVHFTTGKLPFDRKSDNTYGIGFHYDLGNWK
;
A
#
# COMPACT_ATOMS: atom_id res chain seq x y z
N MET A 1 -29.65 8.26 -0.64
CA MET A 1 -28.26 7.99 -0.17
C MET A 1 -27.81 8.97 0.90
N THR A 2 -28.02 10.28 0.73
CA THR A 2 -27.67 11.34 1.70
C THR A 2 -28.29 11.17 3.09
N LYS A 3 -29.56 10.73 3.18
CA LYS A 3 -30.23 10.46 4.48
C LYS A 3 -29.61 9.29 5.26
N TYR A 4 -29.06 8.28 4.57
CA TYR A 4 -28.42 7.12 5.21
C TYR A 4 -26.99 7.44 5.68
N ILE A 5 -26.28 8.31 4.98
CA ILE A 5 -24.97 8.82 5.41
C ILE A 5 -25.13 9.70 6.66
N VAL A 6 -26.14 10.57 6.68
CA VAL A 6 -26.48 11.36 7.89
C VAL A 6 -26.88 10.45 9.04
N PHE A 7 -27.65 9.37 8.78
CA PHE A 7 -28.00 8.41 9.83
C PHE A 7 -26.79 7.63 10.33
N ILE A 8 -25.86 7.21 9.46
CA ILE A 8 -24.63 6.53 9.86
C ILE A 8 -23.72 7.47 10.65
N ILE A 9 -23.53 8.72 10.22
CA ILE A 9 -22.73 9.71 10.93
C ILE A 9 -23.39 10.05 12.28
N ALA A 10 -24.70 10.29 12.33
CA ALA A 10 -25.43 10.55 13.58
C ALA A 10 -25.42 9.34 14.52
N PHE A 11 -25.58 8.12 13.99
CA PHE A 11 -25.52 6.88 14.75
C PHE A 11 -24.11 6.61 15.30
N CYS A 12 -23.07 6.85 14.49
CA CYS A 12 -21.67 6.75 14.91
C CYS A 12 -21.31 7.81 15.95
N CYS A 13 -21.77 9.05 15.80
CA CYS A 13 -21.57 10.10 16.80
C CYS A 13 -22.35 9.80 18.11
N SER A 14 -23.54 9.21 18.04
CA SER A 14 -24.37 8.88 19.22
C SER A 14 -23.84 7.70 20.04
N THR A 15 -23.20 6.72 19.39
CA THR A 15 -22.68 5.51 20.04
C THR A 15 -21.26 5.67 20.61
N VAL A 16 -20.58 6.78 20.29
CA VAL A 16 -19.24 7.15 20.76
C VAL A 16 -19.25 7.88 22.12
N ALA A 17 -20.43 8.30 22.60
CA ALA A 17 -20.58 9.11 23.82
C ALA A 17 -20.30 8.37 25.16
N THR A 18 -19.89 7.08 25.15
CA THR A 18 -19.67 6.28 26.36
C THR A 18 -18.21 5.91 26.65
N ALA A 19 -17.22 6.48 25.95
CA ALA A 19 -15.80 6.24 26.26
C ALA A 19 -15.01 7.56 26.43
N GLN A 20 -14.65 7.87 27.67
CA GLN A 20 -13.89 9.06 28.10
C GLN A 20 -12.44 9.06 27.56
N ASN A 21 -12.00 10.17 26.96
CA ASN A 21 -10.96 11.05 27.51
C ASN A 21 -10.71 12.30 26.63
N GLN A 22 -10.19 13.35 27.26
CA GLN A 22 -10.11 14.74 26.80
C GLN A 22 -9.27 14.95 25.52
N ASP A 23 -9.96 15.09 24.38
CA ASP A 23 -9.49 15.78 23.17
C ASP A 23 -10.44 16.97 22.91
N PRO A 24 -9.99 18.20 22.59
CA PRO A 24 -10.88 19.28 22.15
C PRO A 24 -11.88 18.86 21.06
N ASN A 25 -11.53 17.90 20.19
CA ASN A 25 -12.44 17.35 19.18
C ASN A 25 -13.49 16.39 19.78
N SER A 26 -13.17 15.69 20.86
CA SER A 26 -14.12 14.84 21.60
C SER A 26 -15.23 15.65 22.27
N ALA A 27 -14.94 16.90 22.68
CA ALA A 27 -15.94 17.81 23.25
C ALA A 27 -16.97 18.25 22.20
N LEU A 28 -16.57 18.43 20.94
CA LEU A 28 -17.47 18.76 19.84
C LEU A 28 -18.39 17.58 19.50
N VAL A 29 -17.84 16.37 19.42
CA VAL A 29 -18.62 15.14 19.18
C VAL A 29 -19.58 14.85 20.34
N ASN A 30 -19.14 15.03 21.60
CA ASN A 30 -20.00 14.91 22.78
C ASN A 30 -21.09 16.00 22.82
N ARG A 31 -20.80 17.22 22.36
CA ARG A 31 -21.83 18.26 22.20
C ARG A 31 -22.85 17.93 21.12
N ILE A 32 -22.46 17.21 20.07
CA ILE A 32 -23.38 16.78 19.01
C ILE A 32 -24.24 15.60 19.50
N SER A 33 -23.65 14.62 20.19
CA SER A 33 -24.37 13.42 20.64
C SER A 33 -25.36 13.66 21.77
N THR A 34 -25.05 14.54 22.74
CA THR A 34 -25.90 14.78 23.91
C THR A 34 -27.06 15.76 23.65
N ASN A 35 -27.08 16.45 22.50
CA ASN A 35 -27.96 17.60 22.27
C ASN A 35 -28.91 17.48 21.06
N ILE A 36 -28.86 16.39 20.29
CA ILE A 36 -29.70 16.27 19.08
C ILE A 36 -31.19 16.02 19.38
N THR A 37 -31.55 15.59 20.58
CA THR A 37 -32.97 15.37 20.94
C THR A 37 -33.67 16.62 21.50
N ASP A 38 -32.95 17.61 22.03
CA ASP A 38 -33.57 18.72 22.80
C ASP A 38 -33.09 20.14 22.45
N ILE A 39 -32.24 20.34 21.43
CA ILE A 39 -31.77 21.69 21.06
C ILE A 39 -32.28 22.11 19.67
N ASN A 40 -33.04 23.21 19.66
CA ASN A 40 -33.40 23.99 18.49
C ASN A 40 -32.16 24.75 17.98
N LEU A 41 -31.16 24.02 17.44
CA LEU A 41 -29.96 24.63 16.86
C LEU A 41 -30.34 25.46 15.63
N SER A 42 -29.81 26.68 15.53
CA SER A 42 -30.01 27.47 14.32
C SER A 42 -29.36 26.77 13.12
N LYS A 43 -29.98 26.93 11.93
CA LYS A 43 -29.46 26.37 10.68
C LYS A 43 -28.00 26.76 10.43
N ASP A 44 -27.61 27.95 10.83
CA ASP A 44 -26.24 28.47 10.64
C ASP A 44 -25.22 27.73 11.49
N VAL A 45 -25.56 27.36 12.72
CA VAL A 45 -24.67 26.57 13.59
C VAL A 45 -24.51 25.16 13.04
N ILE A 46 -25.62 24.54 12.60
CA ILE A 46 -25.58 23.23 11.93
C ILE A 46 -24.69 23.31 10.69
N GLN A 47 -24.93 24.27 9.81
CA GLN A 47 -24.16 24.43 8.58
C GLN A 47 -22.67 24.64 8.86
N LYS A 48 -22.32 25.51 9.81
CA LYS A 48 -20.92 25.77 10.18
C LYS A 48 -20.22 24.51 10.73
N THR A 49 -20.91 23.74 11.58
CA THR A 49 -20.37 22.48 12.10
C THR A 49 -20.24 21.44 10.99
N PHE A 50 -21.19 21.36 10.06
CA PHE A 50 -21.07 20.52 8.87
C PHE A 50 -19.86 20.94 8.02
N ASP A 51 -19.71 22.23 7.74
CA ASP A 51 -18.59 22.74 6.95
C ASP A 51 -17.24 22.44 7.62
N GLU A 52 -17.15 22.55 8.95
CA GLU A 52 -15.95 22.20 9.73
C GLU A 52 -15.63 20.69 9.67
N VAL A 53 -16.63 19.83 9.87
CA VAL A 53 -16.45 18.37 9.81
C VAL A 53 -16.10 17.90 8.40
N PHE A 54 -16.72 18.46 7.37
CA PHE A 54 -16.50 18.08 5.96
C PHE A 54 -15.30 18.82 5.32
N SER A 55 -14.68 19.76 6.02
CA SER A 55 -13.40 20.37 5.59
C SER A 55 -12.19 19.73 6.25
N ASN A 56 -12.38 18.99 7.35
CA ASN A 56 -11.29 18.34 8.07
C ASN A 56 -11.32 16.80 7.91
N PRO A 57 -10.49 16.21 7.03
CA PRO A 57 -10.44 14.76 6.84
C PRO A 57 -10.02 14.01 8.11
N ASP A 58 -9.30 14.63 9.04
CA ASP A 58 -8.83 13.97 10.26
C ASP A 58 -9.99 13.68 11.22
N ILE A 59 -10.99 14.57 11.32
CA ILE A 59 -12.19 14.34 12.14
C ILE A 59 -12.95 13.11 11.62
N LEU A 60 -13.08 12.99 10.30
CA LEU A 60 -13.76 11.87 9.67
C LEU A 60 -12.97 10.56 9.80
N ASN A 61 -11.64 10.63 9.70
CA ASN A 61 -10.76 9.49 9.93
C ASN A 61 -10.84 8.99 11.37
N ASP A 62 -10.83 9.89 12.37
CA ASP A 62 -10.99 9.53 13.79
C ASP A 62 -12.37 8.91 14.08
N ALA A 63 -13.45 9.49 13.54
CA ALA A 63 -14.80 8.93 13.66
C ALA A 63 -14.90 7.53 13.04
N THR A 64 -14.29 7.34 11.85
CA THR A 64 -14.24 6.04 11.17
C THR A 64 -13.42 5.04 11.98
N ALA A 65 -12.28 5.46 12.52
CA ALA A 65 -11.44 4.63 13.37
C ALA A 65 -12.18 4.08 14.59
N LYS A 66 -12.95 4.95 15.27
CA LYS A 66 -13.79 4.57 16.41
C LYS A 66 -14.88 3.59 16.02
N LEU A 67 -15.55 3.81 14.88
CA LEU A 67 -16.55 2.89 14.35
C LEU A 67 -15.96 1.51 14.03
N LEU A 68 -14.83 1.46 13.32
CA LEU A 68 -14.15 0.20 12.97
C LEU A 68 -13.68 -0.54 14.23
N THR A 69 -13.28 0.19 15.28
CA THR A 69 -12.94 -0.38 16.59
C THR A 69 -14.15 -1.05 17.24
N ALA A 70 -15.35 -0.47 17.13
CA ALA A 70 -16.59 -1.06 17.64
C ALA A 70 -16.96 -2.38 16.93
N PHE A 71 -16.44 -2.62 15.72
CA PHE A 71 -16.62 -3.88 14.98
C PHE A 71 -15.61 -4.97 15.36
N LYS A 72 -14.68 -4.70 16.28
CA LYS A 72 -13.69 -5.68 16.73
C LYS A 72 -14.37 -6.94 17.30
N GLY A 73 -13.93 -8.11 16.83
CA GLY A 73 -14.43 -9.42 17.26
C GLY A 73 -15.79 -9.83 16.67
N LYS A 74 -16.42 -9.01 15.82
CA LYS A 74 -17.70 -9.35 15.18
C LYS A 74 -17.49 -10.17 13.90
N PRO A 75 -18.22 -11.28 13.69
CA PRO A 75 -18.08 -12.12 12.49
C PRO A 75 -18.79 -11.53 11.26
N GLY A 76 -18.50 -12.10 10.08
CA GLY A 76 -19.24 -11.82 8.84
C GLY A 76 -18.92 -10.47 8.20
N VAL A 77 -19.97 -9.74 7.80
CA VAL A 77 -19.86 -8.44 7.08
C VAL A 77 -19.05 -7.41 7.88
N MET A 78 -19.11 -7.46 9.21
CA MET A 78 -18.34 -6.55 10.08
C MET A 78 -16.83 -6.81 9.99
N LYS A 79 -16.41 -8.05 9.76
CA LYS A 79 -14.99 -8.38 9.52
C LYS A 79 -14.53 -7.79 8.18
N PHE A 80 -15.35 -7.91 7.13
CA PHE A 80 -15.04 -7.29 5.84
C PHE A 80 -14.91 -5.76 5.95
N MET A 81 -15.85 -5.10 6.64
CA MET A 81 -15.80 -3.66 6.88
C MET A 81 -14.57 -3.23 7.68
N ARG A 82 -14.15 -4.04 8.65
CA ARG A 82 -12.90 -3.83 9.41
C ARG A 82 -11.66 -3.95 8.53
N ASP A 83 -11.64 -4.93 7.64
CA ASP A 83 -10.51 -5.21 6.74
C ASP A 83 -10.47 -4.21 5.55
N LEU A 84 -11.53 -3.42 5.35
CA LEU A 84 -11.57 -2.30 4.42
C LEU A 84 -10.90 -1.08 5.06
N ASN A 85 -9.68 -0.79 4.64
CA ASN A 85 -8.98 0.44 5.01
C ASN A 85 -9.60 1.62 4.27
N PHE A 86 -10.37 2.44 4.98
CA PHE A 86 -11.04 3.61 4.46
C PHE A 86 -10.39 4.87 5.03
N LYS A 87 -9.96 5.78 4.16
CA LYS A 87 -9.26 7.01 4.56
C LYS A 87 -9.83 8.21 3.84
N PHE A 88 -10.41 9.14 4.59
CA PHE A 88 -10.76 10.46 4.10
C PHE A 88 -9.51 11.28 3.81
N LYS A 89 -9.52 12.00 2.70
CA LYS A 89 -8.44 12.88 2.29
C LYS A 89 -8.94 14.04 1.44
N THR A 90 -8.14 15.09 1.41
CA THR A 90 -8.37 16.24 0.54
C THR A 90 -7.65 16.01 -0.78
N PHE A 91 -8.39 16.10 -1.88
CA PHE A 91 -7.87 16.11 -3.23
C PHE A 91 -7.70 17.55 -3.69
N GLN A 92 -6.53 17.88 -4.24
CA GLN A 92 -6.28 19.16 -4.87
C GLN A 92 -5.60 18.90 -6.21
N THR A 93 -6.21 19.36 -7.28
CA THR A 93 -5.64 19.35 -8.63
C THR A 93 -5.24 20.77 -9.02
N ASP A 94 -4.29 20.91 -9.94
CA ASP A 94 -3.78 22.22 -10.34
C ASP A 94 -4.90 23.21 -10.70
N ASN A 95 -4.86 24.39 -10.08
CA ASN A 95 -5.83 25.49 -10.21
C ASN A 95 -7.27 25.19 -9.74
N GLN A 96 -7.48 24.12 -8.96
CA GLN A 96 -8.77 23.84 -8.33
C GLN A 96 -8.68 23.98 -6.80
N PRO A 97 -9.75 24.42 -6.13
CA PRO A 97 -9.85 24.34 -4.68
C PRO A 97 -9.64 22.91 -4.17
N ALA A 98 -9.20 22.78 -2.93
CA ALA A 98 -9.22 21.49 -2.25
C ALA A 98 -10.66 20.93 -2.18
N SER A 99 -10.83 19.64 -2.44
CA SER A 99 -12.11 18.93 -2.30
C SER A 99 -11.91 17.70 -1.43
N LEU A 100 -12.81 17.51 -0.46
CA LEU A 100 -12.86 16.28 0.30
C LEU A 100 -13.23 15.09 -0.60
N GLY A 101 -12.70 13.93 -0.24
CA GLY A 101 -13.23 12.63 -0.61
C GLY A 101 -12.54 11.55 0.20
N PHE A 102 -12.41 10.36 -0.38
CA PHE A 102 -11.82 9.22 0.31
C PHE A 102 -11.05 8.30 -0.62
N GLU A 103 -10.12 7.57 -0.02
CA GLU A 103 -9.47 6.39 -0.55
C GLU A 103 -10.02 5.17 0.16
N TYR A 104 -10.21 4.08 -0.56
CA TYR A 104 -10.48 2.79 0.05
C TYR A 104 -9.48 1.76 -0.47
N LYS A 105 -9.10 0.85 0.43
CA LYS A 105 -8.19 -0.24 0.13
C LYS A 105 -8.59 -1.47 0.95
N TYR A 106 -8.87 -2.57 0.27
CA TYR A 106 -9.09 -3.87 0.88
C TYR A 106 -8.11 -4.84 0.23
N GLU A 107 -7.33 -5.54 1.04
CA GLU A 107 -6.41 -6.57 0.57
C GLU A 107 -6.56 -7.78 1.48
N ASN A 108 -6.99 -8.90 0.91
CA ASN A 108 -7.06 -10.16 1.63
C ASN A 108 -6.40 -11.26 0.81
N SER A 109 -5.55 -12.04 1.45
CA SER A 109 -4.78 -13.09 0.81
C SER A 109 -4.79 -14.35 1.66
N TRP A 110 -5.16 -15.46 1.03
CA TRP A 110 -5.13 -16.79 1.63
C TRP A 110 -4.01 -17.57 0.99
N SER A 111 -2.98 -17.85 1.77
CA SER A 111 -1.76 -18.51 1.29
C SER A 111 -1.56 -19.87 1.94
N LYS A 112 -1.15 -20.85 1.14
CA LYS A 112 -0.66 -22.16 1.57
C LYS A 112 0.80 -22.28 1.19
N PHE A 113 1.63 -22.63 2.17
CA PHE A 113 3.05 -22.88 1.96
C PHE A 113 3.34 -24.37 2.10
N GLN A 114 4.18 -24.88 1.22
CA GLN A 114 4.70 -26.24 1.30
C GLN A 114 6.21 -26.20 1.11
N THR A 115 6.91 -26.85 2.03
CA THR A 115 8.37 -27.03 1.94
C THR A 115 8.65 -28.41 1.37
N VAL A 116 9.31 -28.46 0.21
CA VAL A 116 9.72 -29.71 -0.44
C VAL A 116 11.25 -29.71 -0.52
N GLY A 117 11.88 -30.40 0.42
CA GLY A 117 13.32 -30.36 0.62
C GLY A 117 13.80 -28.95 0.93
N SER A 118 14.50 -28.33 -0.02
CA SER A 118 15.07 -26.98 0.15
C SER A 118 14.39 -25.89 -0.65
N LYS A 119 13.19 -26.20 -1.14
CA LYS A 119 12.35 -25.37 -2.00
C LYS A 119 11.06 -25.06 -1.26
N ILE A 120 10.58 -23.83 -1.37
CA ILE A 120 9.32 -23.40 -0.77
C ILE A 120 8.35 -23.06 -1.90
N VAL A 121 7.26 -23.80 -1.98
CA VAL A 121 6.14 -23.51 -2.86
C VAL A 121 5.11 -22.72 -2.08
N ASN A 122 4.75 -21.55 -2.58
CA ASN A 122 3.68 -20.71 -2.05
C ASN A 122 2.55 -20.66 -3.08
N GLN A 123 1.34 -20.98 -2.65
CA GLN A 123 0.13 -20.77 -3.43
C GLN A 123 -0.74 -19.78 -2.67
N SER A 124 -1.25 -18.75 -3.35
CA SER A 124 -2.13 -17.78 -2.71
C SER A 124 -3.29 -17.37 -3.61
N ILE A 125 -4.47 -17.24 -3.01
CA ILE A 125 -5.62 -16.56 -3.60
C ILE A 125 -5.71 -15.19 -2.95
N SER A 126 -5.86 -14.13 -3.74
CA SER A 126 -5.96 -12.76 -3.24
C SER A 126 -7.14 -12.03 -3.83
N LEU A 127 -7.81 -11.23 -3.00
CA LEU A 127 -8.83 -10.26 -3.38
C LEU A 127 -8.33 -8.87 -3.00
N ASN A 128 -8.26 -7.99 -3.99
CA ASN A 128 -7.83 -6.61 -3.79
C ASN A 128 -8.89 -5.66 -4.35
N PHE A 129 -9.33 -4.71 -3.53
CA PHE A 129 -10.18 -3.60 -3.96
C PHE A 129 -9.45 -2.31 -3.62
N ASN A 130 -9.22 -1.44 -4.58
CA ASN A 130 -8.60 -0.15 -4.32
C ASN A 130 -9.22 0.94 -5.18
N GLY A 131 -9.20 2.18 -4.68
CA GLY A 131 -9.67 3.31 -5.46
C GLY A 131 -9.72 4.61 -4.68
N ASN A 132 -9.80 5.70 -5.45
CA ASN A 132 -9.99 7.06 -4.94
C ASN A 132 -11.32 7.59 -5.43
N VAL A 133 -12.08 8.24 -4.53
CA VAL A 133 -13.35 8.87 -4.84
C VAL A 133 -13.35 10.29 -4.28
N ALA A 134 -13.39 11.28 -5.17
CA ALA A 134 -13.65 12.66 -4.76
C ALA A 134 -15.15 12.94 -4.77
N PHE A 135 -15.66 13.66 -3.77
CA PHE A 135 -17.08 14.06 -3.74
C PHE A 135 -17.44 14.95 -4.92
N LYS A 136 -16.51 15.80 -5.36
CA LYS A 136 -16.58 16.48 -6.65
C LYS A 136 -15.71 15.75 -7.66
N LYS A 137 -16.34 15.07 -8.63
CA LYS A 137 -15.64 14.22 -9.63
C LYS A 137 -14.50 14.93 -10.37
N SER A 138 -14.66 16.20 -10.72
CA SER A 138 -13.63 16.97 -11.42
C SER A 138 -12.34 17.18 -10.60
N TYR A 139 -12.37 16.90 -9.30
CA TYR A 139 -11.28 17.08 -8.35
C TYR A 139 -10.55 15.76 -8.06
N ASN A 140 -10.98 14.63 -8.62
CA ASN A 140 -10.28 13.35 -8.45
C ASN A 140 -9.09 13.25 -9.44
N PRO A 141 -7.84 13.32 -8.97
CA PRO A 141 -6.65 13.22 -9.84
C PRO A 141 -6.45 11.81 -10.40
N ALA A 142 -6.82 10.78 -9.64
CA ALA A 142 -6.58 9.37 -9.95
C ALA A 142 -7.92 8.63 -9.98
N ASN A 143 -8.64 8.83 -11.08
CA ASN A 143 -10.03 8.38 -11.23
C ASN A 143 -10.10 6.93 -11.72
N PHE A 144 -9.40 6.06 -11.01
CA PHE A 144 -9.27 4.63 -11.29
C PHE A 144 -9.65 3.84 -10.05
N LEU A 145 -10.65 2.97 -10.22
CA LEU A 145 -11.10 1.99 -9.26
C LEU A 145 -10.76 0.60 -9.80
N GLU A 146 -10.16 -0.25 -8.97
CA GLU A 146 -9.77 -1.60 -9.34
C GLU A 146 -10.34 -2.61 -8.35
N SER A 147 -11.00 -3.63 -8.89
CA SER A 147 -11.41 -4.84 -8.18
C SER A 147 -10.73 -6.05 -8.80
N LYS A 148 -9.79 -6.65 -8.07
CA LYS A 148 -8.88 -7.66 -8.60
C LYS A 148 -8.97 -8.96 -7.81
N PHE A 149 -9.21 -10.05 -8.53
CA PHE A 149 -8.99 -11.41 -8.07
C PHE A 149 -7.67 -11.92 -8.65
N GLN A 150 -6.86 -12.60 -7.84
CA GLN A 150 -5.60 -13.18 -8.28
C GLN A 150 -5.36 -14.55 -7.63
N TYR A 151 -4.98 -15.53 -8.45
CA TYR A 151 -4.37 -16.77 -7.99
C TYR A 151 -2.89 -16.74 -8.34
N ASN A 152 -2.02 -17.02 -7.39
CA ASN A 152 -0.57 -17.01 -7.56
C ASN A 152 0.03 -18.34 -7.11
N GLY A 153 0.89 -18.94 -7.94
CA GLY A 153 1.79 -20.01 -7.59
C GLY A 153 3.24 -19.54 -7.71
N THR A 154 3.94 -19.41 -6.60
CA THR A 154 5.34 -18.97 -6.55
C THR A 154 6.24 -20.07 -5.99
N PHE A 155 7.36 -20.27 -6.67
CA PHE A 155 8.43 -21.16 -6.28
C PHE A 155 9.62 -20.35 -5.78
N ASN A 156 10.09 -20.64 -4.57
CA ASN A 156 11.24 -19.99 -3.95
C ASN A 156 12.37 -21.00 -3.72
N TRP A 157 13.61 -20.58 -3.95
CA TRP A 157 14.80 -21.36 -3.63
C TRP A 157 15.92 -20.45 -3.12
N GLY A 158 16.89 -21.04 -2.43
CA GLY A 158 17.98 -20.30 -1.81
C GLY A 158 17.69 -19.93 -0.36
N ALA A 159 18.21 -18.78 0.11
CA ALA A 159 18.14 -18.35 1.51
C ALA A 159 18.65 -19.40 2.51
N LYS A 160 19.56 -20.27 2.07
CA LYS A 160 20.09 -21.35 2.93
C LYS A 160 21.23 -20.79 3.75
N SER A 161 21.24 -21.07 5.06
CA SER A 161 22.48 -20.91 5.82
C SER A 161 23.53 -21.80 5.18
N LYS A 162 24.67 -21.22 4.78
CA LYS A 162 25.86 -21.97 4.41
C LYS A 162 26.29 -22.76 5.65
N GLN A 163 26.83 -23.95 5.43
CA GLN A 163 27.38 -24.76 6.53
C GLN A 163 28.49 -23.95 7.19
N LEU A 164 28.37 -23.74 8.50
CA LEU A 164 29.40 -23.07 9.27
C LEU A 164 30.67 -23.92 9.25
N SER A 165 31.82 -23.28 9.05
CA SER A 165 33.09 -23.96 9.34
C SER A 165 33.13 -24.32 10.83
N ARG A 166 33.96 -25.29 11.21
CA ARG A 166 34.11 -25.66 12.63
C ARG A 166 34.46 -24.45 13.50
N ASN A 167 35.31 -23.56 13.01
CA ASN A 167 35.73 -22.36 13.74
C ASN A 167 34.59 -21.35 13.87
N ASP A 168 33.82 -21.11 12.80
CA ASP A 168 32.67 -20.21 12.83
C ASP A 168 31.58 -20.75 13.76
N ALA A 169 31.35 -22.07 13.77
CA ALA A 169 30.41 -22.71 14.68
C ALA A 169 30.80 -22.52 16.15
N LEU A 170 32.10 -22.65 16.47
CA LEU A 170 32.62 -22.38 17.82
C LEU A 170 32.48 -20.90 18.21
N ALA A 171 32.74 -19.97 17.27
CA ALA A 171 32.57 -18.54 17.49
C ALA A 171 31.10 -18.17 17.73
N VAL A 172 30.17 -18.69 16.93
CA VAL A 172 28.73 -18.53 17.11
C VAL A 172 28.29 -19.09 18.46
N TYR A 173 28.76 -20.27 18.84
CA TYR A 173 28.45 -20.87 20.15
C TYR A 173 28.95 -20.00 21.31
N ALA A 174 30.16 -19.44 21.22
CA ALA A 174 30.69 -18.54 22.23
C ALA A 174 29.87 -17.24 22.35
N LEU A 175 29.42 -16.67 21.22
CA LEU A 175 28.54 -15.51 21.18
C LEU A 175 27.15 -15.83 21.74
N ASP A 176 26.58 -16.99 21.41
CA ASP A 176 25.27 -17.44 21.93
C ASP A 176 25.28 -17.54 23.46
N ARG A 177 26.39 -17.99 24.05
CA ARG A 177 26.56 -18.00 25.52
C ARG A 177 26.58 -16.61 26.15
N GLN A 178 27.02 -15.59 25.42
CA GLN A 178 27.00 -14.18 25.88
C GLN A 178 25.64 -13.51 25.63
N ILE A 179 24.94 -13.90 24.56
CA ILE A 179 23.62 -13.39 24.20
C ILE A 179 22.54 -13.91 25.15
N LEU A 180 22.59 -15.19 25.52
CA LEU A 180 21.57 -15.84 26.34
C LEU A 180 21.24 -15.07 27.63
N PRO A 181 22.20 -14.66 28.49
CA PRO A 181 21.91 -13.90 29.71
C PRO A 181 21.38 -12.48 29.45
N LEU A 182 21.59 -11.93 28.25
CA LEU A 182 21.11 -10.60 27.86
C LEU A 182 19.75 -10.67 27.14
N THR A 183 19.25 -11.87 26.84
CA THR A 183 17.99 -12.05 26.12
C THR A 183 16.83 -11.49 26.95
N GLY A 184 16.03 -10.59 26.37
CA GLY A 184 14.99 -9.86 27.10
C GLY A 184 15.44 -8.51 27.68
N THR A 185 16.73 -8.19 27.64
CA THR A 185 17.24 -6.83 27.89
C THR A 185 17.27 -6.03 26.59
N ASN A 186 16.93 -4.74 26.65
CA ASN A 186 17.06 -3.83 25.51
C ASN A 186 18.41 -3.08 25.57
N SER A 187 19.51 -3.85 25.64
CA SER A 187 20.87 -3.32 25.83
C SER A 187 21.63 -3.18 24.50
N GLN A 188 22.45 -2.13 24.37
CA GLN A 188 23.33 -1.95 23.21
C GLN A 188 24.31 -3.14 23.08
N ALA A 189 24.77 -3.70 24.20
CA ALA A 189 25.64 -4.87 24.22
C ALA A 189 25.00 -6.09 23.54
N LEU A 190 23.70 -6.35 23.77
CA LEU A 190 22.98 -7.41 23.06
C LEU A 190 22.94 -7.15 21.55
N ALA A 191 22.66 -5.90 21.14
CA ALA A 191 22.63 -5.54 19.72
C ALA A 191 24.00 -5.76 19.07
N ASP A 192 25.09 -5.36 19.72
CA ASP A 192 26.45 -5.52 19.21
C ASP A 192 26.84 -7.01 19.08
N LEU A 193 26.46 -7.84 20.05
CA LEU A 193 26.69 -9.30 20.00
C LEU A 193 25.89 -9.97 18.88
N LEU A 194 24.63 -9.58 18.67
CA LEU A 194 23.81 -10.08 17.56
C LEU A 194 24.42 -9.71 16.20
N VAL A 195 24.97 -8.50 16.08
CA VAL A 195 25.68 -8.06 14.86
C VAL A 195 26.94 -8.88 14.64
N GLN A 196 27.74 -9.14 15.68
CA GLN A 196 28.92 -10.00 15.58
C GLN A 196 28.53 -11.43 15.17
N ARG A 197 27.50 -11.99 15.79
CA ARG A 197 26.98 -13.32 15.46
C ARG A 197 26.55 -13.41 14.00
N ALA A 198 25.88 -12.38 13.49
CA ALA A 198 25.44 -12.32 12.10
C ALA A 198 26.59 -12.25 11.08
N ASN A 199 27.84 -11.97 11.50
CA ASN A 199 29.00 -11.99 10.60
C ASN A 199 29.49 -13.42 10.29
N TYR A 200 29.20 -14.37 11.17
CA TYR A 200 29.56 -15.78 10.98
C TYR A 200 28.49 -16.58 10.23
N ILE A 201 27.25 -16.09 10.22
CA ILE A 201 26.12 -16.76 9.57
C ILE A 201 25.98 -16.21 8.15
N HIS A 202 26.39 -17.01 7.18
CA HIS A 202 26.30 -16.66 5.77
C HIS A 202 25.07 -17.34 5.15
N PHE A 203 24.30 -16.59 4.36
CA PHE A 203 23.18 -17.14 3.61
C PHE A 203 23.49 -17.15 2.11
N SER A 204 22.96 -18.13 1.39
CA SER A 204 22.86 -18.03 -0.06
C SER A 204 21.79 -17.01 -0.47
N ASN A 205 21.95 -16.40 -1.63
CA ASN A 205 20.90 -15.56 -2.22
C ASN A 205 19.58 -16.35 -2.34
N GLN A 206 18.48 -15.62 -2.24
CA GLN A 206 17.14 -16.16 -2.48
C GLN A 206 16.67 -15.71 -3.85
N TYR A 207 15.94 -16.58 -4.53
CA TYR A 207 15.29 -16.27 -5.79
C TYR A 207 13.88 -16.82 -5.76
N TYR A 208 13.00 -16.15 -6.49
CA TYR A 208 11.67 -16.66 -6.71
C TYR A 208 11.17 -16.37 -8.11
N ILE A 209 10.40 -17.32 -8.61
CA ILE A 209 9.66 -17.23 -9.85
C ILE A 209 8.26 -17.74 -9.59
N GLY A 210 7.25 -17.09 -10.13
CA GLY A 210 5.89 -17.56 -10.05
C GLY A 210 5.08 -17.16 -11.26
N ALA A 211 3.93 -17.80 -11.38
CA ALA A 211 2.91 -17.48 -12.34
C ALA A 211 1.63 -17.15 -11.59
N SER A 212 0.94 -16.12 -12.06
CA SER A 212 -0.35 -15.71 -11.52
C SER A 212 -1.38 -15.60 -12.63
N GLY A 213 -2.59 -16.10 -12.38
CA GLY A 213 -3.77 -15.68 -13.12
C GLY A 213 -4.42 -14.50 -12.41
N ASN A 214 -4.72 -13.42 -13.13
CA ASN A 214 -5.45 -12.27 -12.60
C ASN A 214 -6.74 -12.04 -13.37
N MET A 215 -7.74 -11.50 -12.67
CA MET A 215 -8.95 -10.94 -13.26
C MET A 215 -9.24 -9.63 -12.57
N SER A 216 -9.24 -8.53 -13.33
CA SER A 216 -9.43 -7.18 -12.81
C SER A 216 -10.65 -6.55 -13.44
N TYR A 217 -11.56 -6.03 -12.64
CA TYR A 217 -12.59 -5.10 -13.08
C TYR A 217 -12.08 -3.69 -12.79
N GLU A 218 -11.88 -2.92 -13.85
CA GLU A 218 -11.29 -1.59 -13.83
C GLU A 218 -12.38 -0.58 -14.19
N SER A 219 -12.51 0.50 -13.43
CA SER A 219 -13.54 1.53 -13.69
C SER A 219 -13.12 2.91 -13.22
N ASN A 220 -13.88 3.94 -13.57
CA ASN A 220 -13.78 5.25 -12.95
C ASN A 220 -14.80 5.42 -11.80
N GLN A 221 -14.66 6.49 -11.00
CA GLN A 221 -15.42 6.66 -9.75
C GLN A 221 -16.96 6.69 -9.91
N ASP A 222 -17.47 6.96 -11.10
CA ASP A 222 -18.90 6.97 -11.41
C ASP A 222 -19.33 5.85 -12.34
N PHE A 223 -18.44 4.87 -12.59
CA PHE A 223 -18.67 3.71 -13.44
C PHE A 223 -19.10 4.06 -14.88
N SER A 224 -18.92 5.31 -15.31
CA SER A 224 -19.21 5.74 -16.69
C SER A 224 -18.22 5.17 -17.69
N LYS A 225 -17.05 4.70 -17.20
CA LYS A 225 -16.06 3.95 -17.96
C LYS A 225 -15.67 2.72 -17.17
N HIS A 226 -15.71 1.56 -17.82
CA HIS A 226 -15.26 0.32 -17.21
C HIS A 226 -14.83 -0.74 -18.22
N GLN A 227 -13.93 -1.62 -17.77
CA GLN A 227 -13.41 -2.73 -18.54
C GLN A 227 -13.09 -3.93 -17.64
N LEU A 228 -13.10 -5.11 -18.24
CA LEU A 228 -12.61 -6.33 -17.62
C LEU A 228 -11.23 -6.67 -18.20
N ALA A 229 -10.27 -6.99 -17.35
CA ALA A 229 -8.89 -7.30 -17.74
C ALA A 229 -8.41 -8.60 -17.07
N PRO A 230 -8.85 -9.79 -17.55
CA PRO A 230 -8.18 -11.05 -17.24
C PRO A 230 -6.77 -11.07 -17.82
N GLY A 231 -5.84 -11.73 -17.13
CA GLY A 231 -4.45 -11.78 -17.56
C GLY A 231 -3.66 -12.89 -16.90
N VAL A 232 -2.42 -13.03 -17.39
CA VAL A 232 -1.40 -13.89 -16.80
C VAL A 232 -0.17 -13.04 -16.51
N LEU A 233 0.37 -13.20 -15.29
CA LEU A 233 1.56 -12.50 -14.81
C LEU A 233 2.64 -13.52 -14.47
N LEU A 234 3.88 -13.19 -14.79
CA LEU A 234 5.08 -13.82 -14.27
C LEU A 234 5.65 -12.91 -13.20
N ASN A 235 5.84 -13.45 -11.99
CA ASN A 235 6.47 -12.74 -10.89
C ASN A 235 7.89 -13.23 -10.69
N VAL A 236 8.85 -12.30 -10.71
CA VAL A 236 10.26 -12.60 -10.54
C VAL A 236 10.86 -11.70 -9.47
N GLY A 237 11.79 -12.24 -8.71
CA GLY A 237 12.57 -11.43 -7.80
C GLY A 237 13.65 -12.24 -7.10
N ALA A 238 14.45 -11.51 -6.33
CA ALA A 238 15.56 -12.07 -5.61
C ALA A 238 15.74 -11.35 -4.27
N LYS A 239 16.57 -11.94 -3.40
CA LYS A 239 17.12 -11.31 -2.20
C LYS A 239 18.62 -11.60 -2.18
N ALA A 240 19.41 -10.55 -2.07
CA ALA A 240 20.87 -10.58 -2.08
C ALA A 240 21.44 -10.87 -0.68
N TRP A 241 21.04 -11.98 -0.08
CA TRP A 241 21.48 -12.34 1.27
C TRP A 241 22.98 -12.64 1.38
N ASP A 242 23.62 -13.06 0.28
CA ASP A 242 25.06 -13.22 0.22
C ASP A 242 25.74 -11.86 0.07
N LYS A 243 26.23 -11.31 1.18
CA LYS A 243 26.87 -9.99 1.25
C LYS A 243 28.07 -9.84 0.31
N ASN A 244 28.72 -10.96 -0.04
CA ASN A 244 29.89 -10.97 -0.92
C ASN A 244 29.54 -11.43 -2.35
N GLY A 245 28.26 -11.73 -2.61
CA GLY A 245 27.80 -12.24 -3.89
C GLY A 245 27.56 -11.15 -4.93
N THR A 246 27.65 -11.52 -6.21
CA THR A 246 27.42 -10.65 -7.37
C THR A 246 26.08 -9.88 -7.31
N LEU A 247 25.02 -10.52 -6.82
CA LEU A 247 23.69 -9.90 -6.72
C LEU A 247 23.66 -8.69 -5.78
N GLN A 248 24.48 -8.69 -4.74
CA GLN A 248 24.60 -7.56 -3.81
C GLN A 248 25.21 -6.35 -4.51
N TYR A 249 26.26 -6.54 -5.32
CA TYR A 249 26.88 -5.47 -6.10
C TYR A 249 25.92 -4.83 -7.10
N PHE A 250 25.03 -5.64 -7.69
CA PHE A 250 23.98 -5.17 -8.60
C PHE A 250 22.76 -4.57 -7.92
N ASN A 251 22.73 -4.46 -6.59
CA ASN A 251 21.67 -3.76 -5.88
C ASN A 251 21.84 -2.23 -5.97
N LEU A 252 21.93 -1.71 -7.20
CA LEU A 252 22.25 -0.31 -7.51
C LEU A 252 21.26 0.67 -6.86
N LEU A 253 19.99 0.27 -6.75
CA LEU A 253 18.92 1.09 -6.17
C LEU A 253 19.11 1.33 -4.67
N ASP A 254 19.85 0.48 -3.96
CA ASP A 254 20.06 0.62 -2.52
C ASP A 254 21.31 1.45 -2.16
N TYR A 255 22.21 1.73 -3.11
CA TYR A 255 23.43 2.51 -2.84
C TYR A 255 23.14 3.90 -2.26
N PRO A 256 22.21 4.71 -2.81
CA PRO A 256 21.89 6.02 -2.21
C PRO A 256 21.42 5.89 -0.76
N PHE A 257 20.66 4.86 -0.43
CA PHE A 257 20.15 4.62 0.91
C PHE A 257 21.23 4.08 1.85
N ALA A 258 22.16 3.26 1.34
CA ALA A 258 23.35 2.86 2.09
C ALA A 258 24.20 4.07 2.51
N LEU A 259 24.35 5.06 1.62
CA LEU A 259 25.02 6.32 1.92
C LEU A 259 24.25 7.18 2.93
N ILE A 260 22.93 7.27 2.82
CA ILE A 260 22.09 7.97 3.82
C ILE A 260 22.22 7.31 5.20
N ARG A 261 22.12 5.97 5.27
CA ARG A 261 22.33 5.19 6.50
C ARG A 261 23.71 5.51 7.10
N TYR A 262 24.76 5.51 6.28
CA TYR A 262 26.10 5.85 6.73
C TYR A 262 26.23 7.28 7.25
N ALA A 263 25.70 8.27 6.51
CA ALA A 263 25.75 9.69 6.88
C ALA A 263 24.95 10.01 8.15
N THR A 264 24.04 9.13 8.56
CA THR A 264 23.16 9.30 9.74
C THR A 264 23.58 8.44 10.93
N GLY A 265 24.78 7.85 10.88
CA GLY A 265 25.41 7.15 12.00
C GLY A 265 25.25 5.63 11.98
N ASP A 266 24.66 5.04 10.94
CA ASP A 266 24.67 3.60 10.71
C ASP A 266 25.94 3.19 9.92
N ARG A 267 26.11 1.89 9.65
CA ARG A 267 27.22 1.37 8.83
C ARG A 267 26.90 1.52 7.34
N LEU A 268 27.94 1.64 6.52
CA LEU A 268 27.80 1.53 5.06
C LEU A 268 27.57 0.05 4.70
N TYR A 269 26.34 -0.31 4.37
CA TYR A 269 26.00 -1.64 3.89
C TYR A 269 24.82 -1.59 2.93
N LEU A 270 24.79 -2.52 1.97
CA LEU A 270 23.65 -2.77 1.11
C LEU A 270 22.70 -3.76 1.77
N SER A 271 21.40 -3.51 1.67
CA SER A 271 20.35 -4.35 2.23
C SER A 271 20.07 -5.53 1.28
N GLY A 272 20.50 -6.72 1.69
CA GLY A 272 20.19 -7.96 0.95
C GLY A 272 18.69 -8.25 0.85
N ALA A 273 17.89 -7.69 1.76
CA ALA A 273 16.43 -7.77 1.75
C ALA A 273 15.79 -6.88 0.66
N SER A 274 16.52 -5.86 0.21
CA SER A 274 16.00 -4.76 -0.60
C SER A 274 16.47 -4.85 -2.04
N PHE A 275 16.18 -5.97 -2.69
CA PHE A 275 16.35 -6.10 -4.14
C PHE A 275 15.00 -5.90 -4.82
N PRO A 276 14.93 -5.22 -5.98
CA PRO A 276 13.67 -4.99 -6.67
C PRO A 276 12.99 -6.29 -7.09
N SER A 277 11.67 -6.26 -7.10
CA SER A 277 10.82 -7.34 -7.60
C SER A 277 10.00 -6.86 -8.78
N ALA A 278 9.76 -7.73 -9.75
CA ALA A 278 9.04 -7.38 -10.96
C ALA A 278 7.88 -8.35 -11.26
N LEU A 279 6.83 -7.80 -11.85
CA LEU A 279 5.73 -8.50 -12.47
C LEU A 279 5.73 -8.17 -13.96
N VAL A 280 5.65 -9.19 -14.82
CA VAL A 280 5.56 -9.03 -16.27
C VAL A 280 4.41 -9.86 -16.77
N GLY A 281 3.56 -9.32 -17.63
CA GLY A 281 2.42 -10.10 -18.10
C GLY A 281 1.68 -9.51 -19.28
N VAL A 282 0.61 -10.21 -19.64
CA VAL A 282 -0.32 -9.81 -20.70
C VAL A 282 -1.73 -9.93 -20.15
N ASP A 283 -2.49 -8.85 -20.27
CA ASP A 283 -3.92 -8.81 -20.01
C ASP A 283 -4.69 -8.85 -21.35
N TYR A 284 -5.86 -9.48 -21.36
CA TYR A 284 -6.85 -9.36 -22.42
C TYR A 284 -7.95 -8.40 -21.95
N VAL A 285 -7.95 -7.18 -22.46
CA VAL A 285 -8.83 -6.10 -22.03
C VAL A 285 -10.11 -6.13 -22.85
N VAL A 286 -11.24 -6.21 -22.16
CA VAL A 286 -12.59 -6.14 -22.73
C VAL A 286 -13.18 -4.78 -22.36
N PRO A 287 -13.10 -3.77 -23.25
CA PRO A 287 -13.56 -2.41 -22.97
C PRO A 287 -15.08 -2.32 -23.10
N THR A 288 -15.80 -2.74 -22.06
CA THR A 288 -17.27 -2.78 -22.04
C THR A 288 -17.92 -1.40 -22.15
N GLN A 289 -17.33 -0.37 -21.53
CA GLN A 289 -17.79 1.00 -21.64
C GLN A 289 -16.58 1.93 -21.67
N ASP A 290 -16.08 2.22 -22.87
CA ASP A 290 -14.99 3.18 -23.08
C ASP A 290 -15.37 4.16 -24.18
N SER A 291 -15.94 5.30 -23.79
CA SER A 291 -16.36 6.34 -24.74
C SER A 291 -15.20 6.92 -25.54
N VAL A 292 -13.97 6.91 -25.00
CA VAL A 292 -12.79 7.43 -25.70
C VAL A 292 -12.41 6.45 -26.80
N ARG A 293 -12.27 5.16 -26.48
CA ARG A 293 -11.97 4.13 -27.49
C ARG A 293 -13.02 4.11 -28.58
N LYS A 294 -14.31 4.09 -28.23
CA LYS A 294 -15.41 4.11 -29.20
C LYS A 294 -15.36 5.32 -30.13
N ALA A 295 -15.00 6.50 -29.61
CA ALA A 295 -14.86 7.70 -30.43
C ALA A 295 -13.66 7.64 -31.38
N LEU A 296 -12.57 6.96 -30.99
CA LEU A 296 -11.33 6.88 -31.77
C LEU A 296 -11.33 5.75 -32.81
N THR A 297 -11.91 4.59 -32.49
CA THR A 297 -11.89 3.40 -33.35
C THR A 297 -13.23 3.07 -33.97
N GLY A 298 -14.32 3.69 -33.51
CA GLY A 298 -15.69 3.36 -33.91
C GLY A 298 -16.24 2.07 -33.26
N ASN A 299 -15.44 1.35 -32.48
CA ASN A 299 -15.82 0.07 -31.87
C ASN A 299 -15.25 -0.08 -30.44
N LEU A 300 -15.59 -1.19 -29.80
CA LEU A 300 -15.13 -1.56 -28.45
C LEU A 300 -14.48 -2.94 -28.47
N ASP A 301 -13.72 -3.21 -29.54
CA ASP A 301 -13.10 -4.50 -29.73
C ASP A 301 -12.09 -4.76 -28.61
N PRO A 302 -12.13 -5.96 -27.99
CA PRO A 302 -11.13 -6.36 -27.01
C PRO A 302 -9.72 -6.32 -27.58
N PHE A 303 -8.74 -6.08 -26.71
CA PHE A 303 -7.34 -5.95 -27.12
C PHE A 303 -6.40 -6.56 -26.08
N SER A 304 -5.19 -6.93 -26.52
CA SER A 304 -4.15 -7.42 -25.61
C SER A 304 -3.31 -6.25 -25.09
N ARG A 305 -2.95 -6.29 -23.81
CA ARG A 305 -2.19 -5.24 -23.13
C ARG A 305 -1.00 -5.86 -22.41
N PHE A 306 0.20 -5.44 -22.78
CA PHE A 306 1.41 -5.72 -22.02
C PHE A 306 1.38 -4.97 -20.69
N ARG A 307 1.76 -5.66 -19.61
CA ARG A 307 1.85 -5.13 -18.25
C ARG A 307 3.24 -5.37 -17.69
N PHE A 308 3.82 -4.34 -17.10
CA PHE A 308 5.07 -4.42 -16.37
C PHE A 308 4.94 -3.63 -15.07
N GLU A 309 5.32 -4.25 -13.95
CA GLU A 309 5.41 -3.59 -12.65
C GLU A 309 6.75 -3.91 -12.02
N ILE A 310 7.37 -2.92 -11.39
CA ILE A 310 8.58 -3.11 -10.60
C ILE A 310 8.45 -2.35 -9.29
N SER A 311 8.80 -3.00 -8.19
CA SER A 311 8.72 -2.43 -6.85
C SER A 311 10.03 -2.59 -6.10
N PHE A 312 10.34 -1.61 -5.27
CA PHE A 312 11.55 -1.54 -4.47
C PHE A 312 11.21 -0.98 -3.09
N LYS A 313 11.73 -1.60 -2.03
CA LYS A 313 11.58 -1.12 -0.65
C LYS A 313 12.87 -1.31 0.14
N THR A 314 13.31 -0.28 0.84
CA THR A 314 14.52 -0.31 1.67
C THR A 314 14.41 0.54 2.92
N LYS A 315 15.23 0.24 3.93
CA LYS A 315 15.38 1.09 5.11
C LYS A 315 16.17 2.32 4.69
N ALA A 316 15.56 3.50 4.68
CA ALA A 316 16.26 4.73 4.37
C ALA A 316 17.17 5.16 5.53
N VAL A 317 16.62 5.20 6.76
CA VAL A 317 17.36 5.65 7.95
C VAL A 317 16.66 5.22 9.24
N SER A 318 17.41 5.16 10.34
CA SER A 318 16.88 5.11 11.71
C SER A 318 17.26 6.39 12.48
N VAL A 319 16.29 7.22 12.88
CA VAL A 319 16.51 8.45 13.67
C VAL A 319 15.51 8.50 14.83
N ALA A 320 15.96 8.88 16.04
CA ALA A 320 15.07 9.14 17.19
C ALA A 320 14.06 7.99 17.48
N LYS A 321 14.53 6.73 17.45
CA LYS A 321 13.72 5.50 17.60
C LYS A 321 12.70 5.25 16.48
N GLN A 322 12.69 6.07 15.43
CA GLN A 322 11.91 5.85 14.23
C GLN A 322 12.76 5.15 13.18
N VAL A 323 12.13 4.28 12.40
CA VAL A 323 12.71 3.66 11.21
C VAL A 323 11.93 4.16 10.01
N ILE A 324 12.62 4.86 9.11
CA ILE A 324 12.05 5.38 7.88
C ILE A 324 12.39 4.41 6.75
N TYR A 325 11.36 3.96 6.04
CA TYR A 325 11.48 3.16 4.84
C TYR A 325 11.24 4.01 3.61
N PHE A 326 12.05 3.78 2.58
CA PHE A 326 11.76 4.24 1.23
C PHE A 326 11.08 3.11 0.46
N SER A 327 10.01 3.43 -0.26
CA SER A 327 9.41 2.56 -1.27
C SER A 327 9.26 3.29 -2.59
N ALA A 328 9.39 2.53 -3.69
CA ALA A 328 9.10 2.99 -5.02
C ALA A 328 8.42 1.89 -5.83
N ASP A 329 7.41 2.27 -6.60
CA ASP A 329 6.62 1.39 -7.45
C ASP A 329 6.45 2.05 -8.81
N TYR A 330 6.78 1.32 -9.88
CA TYR A 330 6.56 1.74 -11.26
C TYR A 330 5.67 0.74 -11.97
N ARG A 331 4.67 1.23 -12.70
CA ARG A 331 3.74 0.44 -13.50
C ARG A 331 3.72 0.97 -14.93
N LEU A 332 3.71 0.05 -15.88
CA LEU A 332 3.59 0.31 -17.31
C LEU A 332 2.53 -0.60 -17.90
N TYR A 333 1.61 -0.01 -18.65
CA TYR A 333 0.62 -0.70 -19.47
C TYR A 333 0.78 -0.24 -20.92
N LYS A 334 0.78 -1.19 -21.86
CA LYS A 334 0.88 -0.89 -23.29
C LYS A 334 -0.02 -1.80 -24.11
N GLU A 335 -0.94 -1.23 -24.88
CA GLU A 335 -1.75 -1.97 -25.85
C GLU A 335 -0.85 -2.55 -26.95
N ILE A 336 -0.99 -3.85 -27.16
CA ILE A 336 -0.26 -4.60 -28.19
C ILE A 336 -1.01 -4.40 -29.51
N ASN A 337 -0.30 -3.99 -30.55
CA ASN A 337 -0.86 -3.72 -31.88
C ASN A 337 -1.99 -2.68 -31.89
N ALA A 338 -1.90 -1.65 -31.04
CA ALA A 338 -2.83 -0.52 -31.06
C ALA A 338 -2.95 0.10 -32.47
N SER A 339 -4.17 0.48 -32.84
CA SER A 339 -4.41 1.21 -34.09
C SER A 339 -3.72 2.57 -34.09
N GLU A 340 -3.51 3.15 -35.27
CA GLU A 340 -2.93 4.50 -35.38
C GLU A 340 -3.76 5.55 -34.66
N ALA A 341 -5.10 5.44 -34.70
CA ALA A 341 -5.98 6.33 -33.96
C ALA A 341 -5.71 6.30 -32.44
N ILE A 342 -5.50 5.12 -31.86
CA ILE A 342 -5.20 4.95 -30.43
C ILE A 342 -3.79 5.47 -30.10
N LYS A 343 -2.80 5.20 -30.95
CA LYS A 343 -1.42 5.70 -30.78
C LYS A 343 -1.34 7.22 -30.88
N ASN A 344 -1.99 7.81 -31.88
CA ASN A 344 -1.98 9.26 -32.12
C ASN A 344 -2.64 10.05 -30.99
N ASN A 345 -3.53 9.41 -30.21
CA ASN A 345 -4.16 10.00 -29.03
C ASN A 345 -3.43 9.65 -27.71
N GLY A 346 -2.32 8.91 -27.78
CA GLY A 346 -1.52 8.54 -26.60
C GLY A 346 -2.28 7.70 -25.58
N THR A 347 -3.29 6.93 -26.01
CA THR A 347 -4.08 6.02 -25.17
C THR A 347 -3.63 4.56 -25.33
N ASP A 348 -2.59 4.30 -26.12
CA ASP A 348 -1.95 2.99 -26.24
C ASP A 348 -1.01 2.69 -25.04
N ARG A 349 -0.59 3.71 -24.29
CA ARG A 349 0.41 3.59 -23.23
C ARG A 349 0.05 4.38 -21.97
N PHE A 350 0.21 3.74 -20.82
CA PHE A 350 0.04 4.32 -19.50
C PHE A 350 1.25 3.97 -18.63
N ASN A 351 1.76 4.94 -17.90
CA ASN A 351 2.87 4.75 -16.97
C ASN A 351 2.56 5.51 -15.68
N TYR A 352 2.81 4.87 -14.56
CA TYR A 352 2.52 5.42 -13.25
C TYR A 352 3.66 5.10 -12.30
N PHE A 353 4.17 6.12 -11.63
CA PHE A 353 5.27 6.02 -10.67
C PHE A 353 4.83 6.57 -9.32
N VAL A 354 5.15 5.83 -8.26
CA VAL A 354 4.93 6.23 -6.88
C VAL A 354 6.23 6.06 -6.13
N MET A 355 6.57 7.02 -5.29
CA MET A 355 7.59 6.84 -4.26
C MET A 355 7.12 7.40 -2.93
N SER A 356 7.57 6.81 -1.84
CA SER A 356 7.23 7.26 -0.50
C SER A 356 8.38 7.07 0.48
N LEU A 357 8.44 7.97 1.46
CA LEU A 357 9.15 7.80 2.71
C LEU A 357 8.10 7.61 3.80
N GLU A 358 8.19 6.51 4.55
CA GLU A 358 7.23 6.15 5.59
C GLU A 358 7.97 5.73 6.85
N SER A 359 7.62 6.33 7.98
CA SER A 359 8.12 5.93 9.30
C SER A 359 7.21 4.90 9.96
N ASN A 360 7.78 4.15 10.90
CA ASN A 360 7.05 3.15 11.70
C ASN A 360 5.98 3.72 12.65
N ASN A 361 5.91 5.04 12.87
CA ASN A 361 4.78 5.69 13.55
C ASN A 361 3.66 6.14 12.59
N GLY A 362 3.77 5.80 11.30
CA GLY A 362 2.76 6.09 10.28
C GLY A 362 2.90 7.43 9.59
N PHE A 363 3.83 8.32 9.97
CA PHE A 363 4.10 9.51 9.16
C PHE A 363 4.62 9.10 7.78
N PHE A 364 4.11 9.75 6.73
CA PHE A 364 4.58 9.52 5.37
C PHE A 364 4.65 10.82 4.57
N VAL A 365 5.57 10.80 3.61
CA VAL A 365 5.60 11.71 2.47
C VAL A 365 5.61 10.85 1.21
N HIS A 366 4.76 11.14 0.25
CA HIS A 366 4.76 10.45 -1.04
C HIS A 366 4.69 11.42 -2.21
N PHE A 367 5.19 10.94 -3.33
CA PHE A 367 5.09 11.58 -4.63
C PHE A 367 4.55 10.57 -5.63
N THR A 368 3.64 11.01 -6.48
CA THR A 368 3.14 10.23 -7.62
C THR A 368 3.24 11.03 -8.90
N THR A 369 3.51 10.35 -10.01
CA THR A 369 3.52 10.95 -11.35
C THR A 369 3.05 9.94 -12.40
N GLY A 370 2.44 10.48 -13.45
CA GLY A 370 1.98 9.71 -14.61
C GLY A 370 0.47 9.55 -14.65
N LYS A 371 0.01 8.51 -15.33
CA LYS A 371 -1.41 8.20 -15.52
C LYS A 371 -1.66 6.69 -15.48
N LEU A 372 -2.71 6.28 -14.80
CA LEU A 372 -3.31 4.95 -14.87
C LEU A 372 -4.33 4.89 -16.01
N PRO A 373 -4.84 3.69 -16.37
CA PRO A 373 -6.00 3.59 -17.25
C PRO A 373 -7.15 4.48 -16.74
N PHE A 374 -7.85 5.14 -17.66
CA PHE A 374 -8.96 6.09 -17.40
C PHE A 374 -8.62 7.43 -16.76
N ASP A 375 -7.38 7.66 -16.32
CA ASP A 375 -6.97 8.98 -15.86
C ASP A 375 -7.09 9.99 -16.99
N ARG A 376 -7.60 11.18 -16.65
CA ARG A 376 -7.90 12.24 -17.64
C ARG A 376 -6.64 12.94 -18.13
N LYS A 377 -5.61 13.00 -17.29
CA LYS A 377 -4.33 13.66 -17.56
C LYS A 377 -3.24 12.99 -16.73
N SER A 378 -2.00 13.21 -17.14
CA SER A 378 -0.86 12.92 -16.28
C SER A 378 -0.82 13.97 -15.17
N ASP A 379 -0.87 13.52 -13.92
CA ASP A 379 -0.83 14.42 -12.77
C ASP A 379 0.40 14.13 -11.92
N ASN A 380 0.92 15.19 -11.29
CA ASN A 380 1.96 15.10 -10.28
C ASN A 380 1.31 15.39 -8.94
N THR A 381 1.30 14.42 -8.02
CA THR A 381 0.71 14.62 -6.70
C THR A 381 1.79 14.50 -5.63
N TYR A 382 1.78 15.45 -4.69
CA TYR A 382 2.56 15.37 -3.46
C TYR A 382 1.60 15.15 -2.31
N GLY A 383 1.92 14.21 -1.43
CA GLY A 383 1.14 13.93 -0.25
C GLY A 383 2.02 13.89 0.99
N ILE A 384 1.55 14.50 2.07
CA ILE A 384 2.12 14.39 3.41
C ILE A 384 0.99 14.02 4.36
N GLY A 385 1.26 13.16 5.33
CA GLY A 385 0.25 12.83 6.32
C GLY A 385 0.67 11.74 7.29
N PHE A 386 -0.31 11.23 8.01
CA PHE A 386 -0.15 10.12 8.95
C PHE A 386 -1.08 8.95 8.57
N HIS A 387 -0.56 7.74 8.73
CA HIS A 387 -1.32 6.50 8.81
C HIS A 387 -1.53 6.19 10.28
N TYR A 388 -2.77 6.21 10.71
CA TYR A 388 -3.14 5.56 11.95
C TYR A 388 -3.30 4.09 11.59
N ASP A 389 -2.26 3.29 11.84
CA ASP A 389 -2.45 1.85 11.90
C ASP A 389 -3.28 1.59 13.14
N LEU A 390 -4.59 1.49 12.96
CA LEU A 390 -5.54 1.12 14.01
C LEU A 390 -5.34 -0.32 14.47
N GLY A 391 -4.24 -0.94 14.05
CA GLY A 391 -3.83 -2.31 14.24
C GLY A 391 -4.46 -3.18 13.16
N ASN A 392 -3.62 -3.73 12.29
CA ASN A 392 -3.77 -5.13 11.93
C ASN A 392 -3.53 -5.98 13.19
N TRP A 393 -4.52 -6.04 14.08
CA TRP A 393 -4.48 -6.91 15.26
C TRP A 393 -4.58 -8.36 14.77
N LYS A 394 -3.42 -9.00 14.54
CA LYS A 394 -3.32 -10.45 14.46
C LYS A 394 -3.50 -11.07 15.83
#